data_AF-A0AAW6W9N1-F1
#
_entry.id   AF-A0AAW6W9N1-F1
#
_cell.length_a   1.000
_cell.length_b   1.000
_cell.length_c   1.000
_cell.angle_alpha   90.00
_cell.angle_beta   90.00
_cell.angle_gamma   90.00
#
_symmetry.space_group_name_H-M   'P 1'
#
loop_
_entity.id
_entity.type
_entity.pdbx_description
1 polymer ?
#
loop_
_entity_poly.entity_id
_entity_poly.type
_entity_poly.pdbx_seq_one_letter_code
_entity_poly.pdbx_strand_id
1 'polypeptide(L)' 'MVKAIRDIITEYPGWIKTITSDNGSEFMNAAAIERLGIPYFYAHSYCSWERGSNENNNKLI' A
#
# COMPACT_ATOMS: atom_id res chain seq x y z
N MET A 1 6.06 8.07 3.68
CA MET A 1 5.23 6.87 3.45
C MET A 1 4.88 6.12 4.74
N VAL A 2 5.83 5.50 5.45
CA VAL A 2 5.55 4.71 6.67
C VAL A 2 4.79 5.49 7.74
N LYS A 3 5.13 6.78 7.94
CA LYS A 3 4.39 7.67 8.86
C LYS A 3 2.92 7.84 8.47
N ALA A 4 2.62 8.06 7.19
CA ALA A 4 1.25 8.22 6.70
C ALA A 4 0.45 6.92 6.84
N ILE A 5 1.08 5.79 6.54
CA ILE A 5 0.48 4.46 6.75
C ILE A 5 0.16 4.25 8.24
N ARG A 6 1.08 4.59 9.14
CA ARG A 6 0.86 4.52 10.59
C ARG A 6 -0.29 5.40 11.05
N ASP A 7 -0.39 6.63 10.54
CA ASP A 7 -1.48 7.55 10.85
C ASP A 7 -2.84 6.95 10.46
N ILE A 8 -2.95 6.43 9.23
CA ILE A 8 -4.18 5.82 8.70
C ILE A 8 -4.56 4.56 9.49
N ILE A 9 -3.59 3.72 9.87
CA ILE A 9 -3.83 2.54 10.71
C ILE A 9 -4.33 2.94 12.11
N THR A 10 -3.80 4.03 12.64
CA THR A 10 -4.20 4.56 13.96
C THR A 10 -5.59 5.19 13.89
N GLU A 11 -5.93 5.84 12.77
CA GLU A 11 -7.24 6.47 12.54
C GLU A 11 -8.34 5.43 12.27
N TYR A 12 -8.02 4.33 11.58
CA TYR A 12 -8.96 3.25 11.24
C TYR A 12 -8.49 1.87 11.76
N PRO A 13 -8.45 1.67 13.08
CA PRO A 13 -7.95 0.43 13.67
C PRO A 13 -8.83 -0.77 13.28
N GLY A 14 -8.22 -1.80 12.71
CA GLY A 14 -8.87 -3.06 12.35
C GLY A 14 -9.61 -3.08 11.00
N TRP A 15 -9.72 -1.94 10.31
CA TRP A 15 -10.33 -1.84 8.98
C TRP A 15 -9.36 -2.27 7.89
N ILE A 16 -8.08 -1.91 8.03
CA ILE A 16 -7.05 -2.21 7.05
C ILE A 16 -6.52 -3.62 7.31
N LYS A 17 -6.82 -4.54 6.39
CA LYS A 17 -6.42 -5.96 6.50
C LYS A 17 -5.09 -6.25 5.82
N THR A 18 -4.82 -5.59 4.69
CA THR A 18 -3.63 -5.79 3.88
C THR A 18 -3.33 -4.49 3.13
N ILE A 19 -2.06 -4.26 2.80
CA ILE A 19 -1.63 -3.12 1.98
C ILE A 19 -0.90 -3.68 0.76
N THR A 20 -1.23 -3.18 -0.43
CA THR A 20 -0.56 -3.57 -1.68
C THR A 20 -0.04 -2.34 -2.38
N SER A 21 1.21 -2.34 -2.83
CA SER A 21 1.78 -1.26 -3.65
C SER A 21 2.55 -1.79 -4.85
N ASP A 22 2.92 -0.91 -5.79
CA ASP A 22 3.86 -1.30 -6.85
C ASP A 22 5.30 -1.36 -6.36
N ASN A 23 6.17 -1.96 -7.18
CA ASN A 23 7.60 -2.10 -6.93
C ASN A 23 8.40 -0.78 -7.10
N GLY A 24 7.76 0.37 -7.00
CA GLY A 24 8.42 1.67 -7.00
C GLY A 24 9.45 1.75 -5.88
N SER A 25 10.60 2.34 -6.20
CA SER A 25 11.71 2.49 -5.24
C SER A 25 11.31 3.22 -3.94
N GLU A 26 10.28 4.07 -4.02
CA GLU A 26 9.68 4.80 -2.91
C GLU A 26 8.98 3.89 -1.88
N PHE A 27 8.60 2.68 -2.30
CA PHE A 27 7.89 1.67 -1.52
C PHE A 27 8.79 0.56 -0.95
N MET A 28 10.11 0.62 -1.18
CA MET A 28 11.07 -0.42 -0.74
C MET A 28 11.17 -0.59 0.79
N ASN A 29 10.53 0.28 1.57
CA ASN A 29 10.50 0.21 3.03
C ASN A 29 9.34 -0.66 3.58
N ALA A 30 8.93 -1.70 2.83
CA ALA A 30 7.90 -2.66 3.24
C ALA A 30 8.19 -3.29 4.60
N ALA A 31 9.46 -3.58 4.91
CA ALA A 31 9.85 -4.16 6.20
C ALA A 31 9.42 -3.29 7.40
N ALA A 32 9.38 -1.97 7.26
CA ALA A 32 8.89 -1.08 8.31
C ALA A 32 7.35 -1.10 8.44
N ILE A 33 6.64 -1.43 7.35
CA ILE A 33 5.17 -1.53 7.30
C ILE A 33 4.73 -2.88 7.87
N GLU A 34 5.42 -3.98 7.52
CA GLU A 34 5.15 -5.31 8.09
C GLU A 34 5.35 -5.32 9.62
N ARG A 35 6.29 -4.53 10.15
CA ARG A 35 6.48 -4.34 11.60
C ARG A 35 5.29 -3.67 12.30
N LEU A 36 4.37 -3.05 11.57
CA LEU A 36 3.12 -2.51 12.11
C LEU A 36 2.05 -3.61 12.29
N GLY A 37 2.36 -4.86 11.94
CA GLY A 37 1.45 -5.99 12.08
C GLY A 37 0.42 -6.11 10.95
N ILE A 38 0.64 -5.40 9.84
CA ILE A 38 -0.22 -5.47 8.65
C ILE A 38 0.54 -6.14 7.51
N PRO A 39 -0.02 -7.20 6.90
CA PRO A 39 0.56 -7.82 5.72
C PRO A 39 0.72 -6.81 4.57
N TYR A 40 1.92 -6.75 4.01
CA TYR A 40 2.27 -5.87 2.91
C TYR A 40 2.68 -6.69 1.67
N PHE A 41 2.13 -6.35 0.51
CA PHE A 41 2.36 -7.06 -0.75
C PHE A 41 2.83 -6.10 -1.84
N TYR A 42 3.67 -6.61 -2.75
CA TYR A 42 4.04 -5.91 -3.97
C TYR A 42 3.24 -6.45 -5.15
N ALA A 43 2.79 -5.55 -6.03
CA ALA A 43 2.18 -5.92 -7.30
C ALA A 43 3.23 -6.56 -8.22
N HIS A 44 2.80 -7.52 -9.04
CA HIS A 44 3.70 -8.21 -9.95
C HIS A 44 4.20 -7.26 -11.05
N SER A 45 5.48 -7.36 -11.39
CA SER A 45 6.09 -6.56 -12.46
C SER A 45 5.38 -6.81 -13.78
N TYR A 46 5.02 -5.73 -14.49
CA TYR A 46 4.28 -5.72 -15.77
C TYR A 46 2.81 -6.17 -15.72
N CYS A 47 2.21 -6.27 -14.52
CA CYS A 47 0.78 -6.59 -14.35
C CYS A 47 -0.05 -5.35 -13.98
N SER A 48 -0.05 -4.32 -14.84
CA SER A 48 -0.81 -3.07 -14.61
C SER A 48 -2.32 -3.30 -14.42
N TRP A 49 -2.87 -4.40 -14.95
CA TRP A 49 -4.29 -4.77 -14.81
C TRP A 49 -4.71 -5.08 -13.37
N GLU A 50 -3.81 -5.52 -12.51
CA GLU A 50 -4.09 -5.75 -11.07
C GLU A 50 -4.28 -4.43 -10.30
N ARG A 51 -3.90 -3.31 -10.92
CA ARG A 51 -4.00 -1.96 -10.34
C ARG A 51 -4.99 -1.06 -11.07
N GLY A 52 -5.87 -1.61 -11.90
CA GLY A 52 -6.86 -0.82 -12.65
C GLY A 52 -7.68 0.12 -11.75
N SER A 53 -8.01 -0.30 -10.53
CA SER A 53 -8.71 0.56 -9.56
C SER A 53 -7.83 1.69 -8.99
N ASN A 54 -6.52 1.48 -8.81
CA ASN A 54 -5.60 2.49 -8.29
C ASN A 54 -5.32 3.58 -9.34
N GLU A 55 -5.11 3.19 -10.60
CA GLU A 55 -4.97 4.14 -11.71
C GLU A 55 -6.27 4.91 -11.98
N ASN A 56 -7.42 4.26 -11.87
CA ASN A 56 -8.70 4.93 -12.00
C ASN A 56 -8.93 5.96 -10.88
N ASN A 57 -8.54 5.64 -9.64
CA ASN A 57 -8.63 6.58 -8.53
C ASN A 57 -7.67 7.77 -8.69
N ASN A 58 -6.48 7.55 -9.26
CA ASN A 58 -5.52 8.62 -9.55
C ASN A 58 -5.95 9.54 -10.72
N LYS A 59 -6.94 9.14 -11.52
CA LYS A 59 -7.58 10.02 -12.52
C LYS A 59 -8.74 10.85 -11.95
N LEU A 60 -9.21 10.50 -10.75
CA LEU A 60 -10.33 11.16 -10.07
C LEU A 60 -9.88 12.18 -9.02
N ILE A 61 -8.56 12.28 -8.78
CA ILE A 61 -7.93 13.28 -7.91
C ILE A 61 -7.34 14.43 -8.74
#